data_AF-A0A950PW41-F1
#
_entry.id   AF-A0A950PW41-F1
#
_cell.length_a   1.000
_cell.length_b   1.000
_cell.length_c   1.000
_cell.angle_alpha   90.00
_cell.angle_beta   90.00
_cell.angle_gamma   90.00
#
_symmetry.space_group_name_H-M   'P 1'
#
loop_
_entity.id
_entity.type
_entity.pdbx_description
1 polymer ?
#
loop_
_entity_poly.entity_id
_entity_poly.type
_entity_poly.pdbx_seq_one_letter_code
_entity_poly.pdbx_strand_id
1 'polypeptide(L)' 'MAVRPDCRHYSTRTVSSGEVVERCRVDANEKVPFACPEGCLFFEPRAVSDAGWHQAPKRDE' A
#
# COMPACT_ATOMS: atom_id res chain seq x y z
N MET A 1 12.12 -3.32 -5.12
CA MET A 1 11.31 -3.12 -3.91
C MET A 1 10.57 -4.43 -3.64
N ALA A 2 10.67 -4.99 -2.43
CA ALA A 2 10.01 -6.25 -2.08
C ALA A 2 8.49 -6.09 -1.93
N VAL A 3 8.01 -4.89 -1.66
CA VAL A 3 6.61 -4.56 -1.45
C VAL A 3 6.05 -3.77 -2.63
N ARG A 4 4.78 -4.01 -2.97
CA ARG A 4 4.04 -3.32 -4.05
C ARG A 4 3.04 -2.31 -3.47
N PRO A 5 3.43 -1.04 -3.27
CA PRO A 5 2.56 -0.03 -2.66
C PRO A 5 1.37 0.38 -3.54
N ASP A 6 1.46 0.10 -4.84
CA ASP A 6 0.41 0.27 -5.83
C ASP A 6 -0.63 -0.85 -5.80
N CYS A 7 -0.45 -1.92 -5.02
CA CYS A 7 -1.42 -3.01 -4.93
C CYS A 7 -2.62 -2.63 -4.05
N ARG A 8 -3.85 -2.90 -4.51
CA ARG A 8 -5.10 -2.72 -3.75
C ARG A 8 -5.14 -3.55 -2.46
N HIS A 9 -4.47 -4.70 -2.44
CA HIS A 9 -4.44 -5.60 -1.29
C HIS A 9 -3.39 -5.25 -0.26
N TYR A 10 -2.47 -4.33 -0.58
CA TYR A 10 -1.49 -3.84 0.35
C TYR A 10 -2.11 -2.79 1.29
N SER A 11 -1.90 -2.96 2.60
CA SER A 11 -2.32 -2.01 3.61
C SER A 11 -1.23 -1.80 4.64
N THR A 12 -1.05 -0.55 5.04
CA THR A 12 -0.17 -0.16 6.15
C THR A 12 -1.00 0.55 7.20
N ARG A 13 -0.69 0.30 8.47
CA ARG A 13 -1.25 1.05 9.59
C ARG A 13 -0.17 1.31 10.63
N THR A 14 -0.17 2.51 11.18
CA THR A 14 0.60 2.81 12.38
C THR A 14 -0.24 2.44 13.58
N VAL A 15 0.27 1.59 14.46
CA VAL A 15 -0.40 1.22 15.72
C VAL A 15 -0.03 2.20 16.84
N SER A 16 -0.71 2.13 17.98
CA SER A 16 -0.52 3.06 19.11
C SER A 16 0.90 3.05 19.69
N SER A 17 1.66 1.96 19.51
CA SER A 17 3.08 1.87 19.87
C SER A 17 4.00 2.67 18.95
N GLY A 18 3.50 3.20 17.83
CA GLY A 18 4.29 3.87 16.80
C GLY A 18 4.89 2.92 15.76
N GLU A 19 4.69 1.62 15.91
CA GLU A 19 5.12 0.62 14.92
C GLU A 19 4.27 0.71 13.65
N VAL A 20 4.92 0.56 12.49
CA VAL A 20 4.24 0.44 11.20
C VAL A 20 4.02 -1.03 10.91
N VAL A 21 2.75 -1.42 10.80
CA VAL A 21 2.35 -2.79 10.47
C VAL A 21 1.94 -2.83 9.00
N GLU A 22 2.62 -3.69 8.25
CA GLU A 22 2.31 -4.01 6.85
C GLU A 22 1.44 -5.27 6.79
N ARG A 23 0.48 -5.30 5.86
CA ARG A 23 -0.42 -6.45 5.66
C ARG A 23 -0.86 -6.59 4.21
N CYS A 24 -0.90 -7.84 3.72
CA CYS A 24 -1.64 -8.21 2.53
C CYS A 24 -3.02 -8.73 2.91
N ARG A 25 -4.09 -8.20 2.29
CA ARG A 25 -5.47 -8.58 2.61
C ARG A 25 -5.84 -10.01 2.21
N VAL A 26 -5.10 -10.59 1.27
CA VAL A 26 -5.32 -11.96 0.77
C VAL A 26 -4.26 -12.94 1.27
N ASP A 27 -3.38 -12.50 2.18
CA ASP A 27 -2.31 -13.31 2.80
C ASP A 27 -1.40 -14.04 1.80
N ALA A 28 -1.28 -13.51 0.57
CA ALA A 28 -0.40 -14.03 -0.48
C ALA A 28 1.06 -13.56 -0.35
N ASN A 29 1.38 -12.77 0.67
CA ASN A 29 2.72 -12.25 0.92
C ASN A 29 3.60 -13.26 1.68
N GLU A 30 4.92 -13.09 1.57
CA GLU A 30 5.87 -13.67 2.50
C GLU A 30 5.74 -12.94 3.85
N LYS A 31 5.73 -13.70 4.95
CA LYS A 31 5.45 -13.14 6.30
C LYS A 31 6.68 -12.52 6.94
N VAL A 32 7.86 -13.09 6.73
CA VAL A 32 9.12 -12.65 7.32
C VAL A 32 10.27 -12.94 6.33
N PRO A 33 10.88 -11.90 5.70
CA PRO A 33 10.47 -10.50 5.71
C PRO A 33 9.13 -10.30 5.00
N PHE A 34 8.44 -9.19 5.29
CA PHE A 34 7.21 -8.85 4.57
C PHE A 34 7.55 -8.54 3.10
N ALA A 35 7.10 -9.39 2.17
CA ALA A 35 7.37 -9.22 0.74
C ALA A 35 6.22 -9.72 -0.14
N CYS A 36 6.00 -9.04 -1.26
CA CYS A 36 5.13 -9.53 -2.33
C CYS A 36 5.90 -10.56 -3.18
N PRO A 37 5.30 -11.73 -3.49
CA PRO A 37 5.96 -12.71 -4.34
C PRO A 37 6.12 -12.18 -5.76
N GLU A 38 7.20 -12.61 -6.42
CA GLU A 38 7.40 -12.34 -7.84
C GLU A 38 6.24 -12.94 -8.66
N GLY A 39 5.65 -12.16 -9.57
CA GLY A 39 4.52 -12.62 -10.37
C GLY A 39 3.21 -12.85 -9.58
N CYS A 40 3.00 -12.17 -8.45
CA CYS A 40 1.81 -12.32 -7.62
C CYS A 40 0.49 -12.29 -8.45
N LEU A 41 -0.22 -13.43 -8.46
CA LEU A 41 -1.47 -13.62 -9.20
C LEU A 41 -2.62 -12.75 -8.69
N PHE A 42 -2.55 -12.31 -7.42
CA PHE A 42 -3.54 -11.45 -6.79
C PHE A 42 -3.19 -9.97 -6.90
N PHE A 43 -2.20 -9.61 -7.72
CA PHE A 43 -1.89 -8.20 -7.91
C PHE A 43 -3.05 -7.50 -8.63
N GLU A 44 -3.67 -6.56 -7.94
CA GLU A 44 -4.60 -5.61 -8.52
C GLU A 44 -4.08 -4.19 -8.28
N PRO A 45 -3.93 -3.35 -9.31
CA PRO A 45 -3.55 -1.95 -9.11
C PRO A 45 -4.64 -1.23 -8.31
N ARG A 46 -4.23 -0.46 -7.29
CA ARG A 46 -5.13 0.42 -6.54
C ARG A 46 -5.48 1.57 -7.48
N ALA A 47 -6.73 1.62 -7.93
CA ALA A 47 -7.28 2.81 -8.53
C ALA A 47 -7.47 3.84 -7.41
N VAL A 48 -6.51 4.75 -7.23
CA VAL A 48 -6.78 6.00 -6.52
C VAL A 48 -7.49 6.87 -7.54
N SER A 49 -8.82 6.92 -7.49
CA SER A 49 -9.56 7.92 -8.26
C SER A 49 -9.17 9.30 -7.72
N ASP A 50 -8.50 10.06 -8.56
CA ASP A 50 -8.35 11.52 -8.49
C ASP A 50 -9.71 12.23 -8.66
N ALA A 51 -10.74 11.51 -9.13
CA ALA A 51 -12.11 12.00 -9.22
C ALA A 51 -12.70 12.33 -7.83
N GLY A 52 -12.72 13.63 -7.49
CA GLY A 52 -13.49 14.19 -6.38
C GLY A 52 -12.68 14.98 -5.33
N TRP A 53 -11.35 15.03 -5.42
CA TRP A 53 -10.52 15.75 -4.44
C TRP A 53 -9.66 16.81 -5.10
N HIS A 54 -10.01 18.09 -4.89
CA HIS A 54 -9.10 19.18 -5.22
C HIS A 54 -7.99 19.23 -4.18
N GLN A 55 -6.77 18.85 -4.57
CA GLN A 55 -5.58 19.20 -3.82
C GLN A 55 -5.45 20.73 -3.87
N ALA A 56 -5.43 21.39 -2.71
CA ALA A 56 -5.17 22.83 -2.66
C ALA A 56 -3.85 23.13 -3.40
N PRO A 57 -3.80 24.17 -4.25
CA PRO A 57 -2.56 24.51 -4.96
C PRO A 57 -1.46 24.74 -3.93
N LYS A 58 -0.25 24.25 -4.24
CA LYS A 58 0.93 24.58 -3.43
C LYS A 58 1.04 26.10 -3.37
N ARG A 59 1.05 26.66 -2.16
CA ARG A 59 1.47 28.03 -1.95
C ARG A 59 2.97 28.05 -2.16
N ASP A 60 3.39 28.47 -3.34
CA ASP A 60 4.76 28.94 -3.53
C ASP A 60 4.89 30.25 -2.75
N GLU A 61 5.84 30.29 -1.82
CA GLU A 61 6.25 31.48 -1.06
C GLU A 61 7.42 32.17 -1.76
#